data_AF-A0A924Q1C1-F1
#
_entry.id   AF-A0A924Q1C1-F1
#
_cell.length_a   1.000
_cell.length_b   1.000
_cell.length_c   1.000
_cell.angle_alpha   90.00
_cell.angle_beta   90.00
_cell.angle_gamma   90.00
#
_symmetry.space_group_name_H-M   'P 1'
#
loop_
_entity.id
_entity.type
_entity.pdbx_description
1 polymer ?
#
loop_
_entity_poly.entity_id
_entity_poly.type
_entity_poly.pdbx_seq_one_letter_code
_entity_poly.pdbx_strand_id
1 'polypeptide(L)'
;EGVQKRVADNGGILVKSPGLLKAYYKNPEATAEVLTADGWYHTSDAGFLDAQGHLKIIDRVKDVGRIQGGANDGAMFAPKYVENKLKFFPYVKEVVAYGSGRAQVCVMVNIDAHAVGSWAERNNLPYAGYTDLAQKPEVYQLIRECIEKVNADLSRDGLLAGSQVHRFLVLHKELDADDGELTRTNKVRRSFIADKYQPLVDALYSGKSEQHITTTVKFEDGRTGSVSATLKILDAKTFAPVKAAA
;
A
#
# COMPACT_ATOMS: atom_id res chain seq x y z
N GLU A 1 -11.74 -3.13 32.92
CA GLU A 1 -12.41 -4.44 32.85
C GLU A 1 -13.19 -4.57 31.55
N GLY A 2 -13.41 -5.79 31.07
CA GLY A 2 -14.14 -6.06 29.82
C GLY A 2 -13.24 -6.66 28.74
N VAL A 3 -12.60 -5.82 27.93
CA VAL A 3 -11.79 -6.25 26.79
C VAL A 3 -10.30 -6.25 27.14
N GLN A 4 -9.65 -7.41 26.99
CA GLN A 4 -8.20 -7.57 27.07
C GLN A 4 -7.61 -7.64 25.67
N LYS A 5 -6.43 -7.05 25.48
CA LYS A 5 -5.70 -7.01 24.21
C LYS A 5 -4.23 -7.32 24.45
N ARG A 6 -3.60 -8.08 23.55
CA ARG A 6 -2.14 -8.26 23.49
C ARG A 6 -1.69 -8.43 22.04
N VAL A 7 -0.41 -8.24 21.80
CA VAL A 7 0.23 -8.43 20.50
C VAL A 7 1.19 -9.61 20.62
N ALA A 8 1.07 -10.59 19.73
CA ALA A 8 1.97 -11.74 19.66
C ALA A 8 3.31 -11.35 19.03
N ASP A 9 4.34 -12.20 19.17
CA ASP A 9 5.69 -11.92 18.67
C ASP A 9 5.74 -11.70 17.15
N ASN A 10 4.83 -12.31 16.40
CA ASN A 10 4.67 -12.11 14.96
C ASN A 10 3.91 -10.81 14.60
N GLY A 11 3.57 -9.98 15.58
CA GLY A 11 2.77 -8.76 15.43
C GLY A 11 1.26 -8.99 15.39
N GLY A 12 0.79 -10.24 15.53
CA GLY A 12 -0.64 -10.57 15.48
C GLY A 12 -1.41 -10.06 16.69
N ILE A 13 -2.56 -9.43 16.44
CA ILE A 13 -3.43 -8.90 17.48
C ILE A 13 -4.31 -10.01 18.05
N LEU A 14 -4.29 -10.11 19.38
CA LEU A 14 -5.10 -11.03 20.17
C LEU A 14 -6.06 -10.24 21.05
N VAL A 15 -7.33 -10.64 21.06
CA VAL A 15 -8.37 -10.03 21.90
C VAL A 15 -9.05 -11.10 22.75
N LYS A 16 -9.38 -10.76 24.00
CA LYS A 16 -10.22 -11.57 24.88
C LYS A 16 -11.33 -10.70 25.45
N SER A 17 -12.58 -11.05 25.17
CA SER A 17 -13.75 -10.23 25.51
C SER A 17 -15.01 -11.10 25.66
N PRO A 18 -15.96 -10.72 26.54
CA PRO A 18 -17.28 -11.38 26.64
C PRO A 18 -18.08 -11.37 25.32
N GLY A 19 -17.78 -10.44 24.41
CA GLY A 19 -18.47 -10.31 23.12
C GLY A 19 -17.87 -11.15 21.98
N LEU A 20 -16.91 -12.02 22.25
CA LEU A 20 -16.31 -12.88 21.22
C LEU A 20 -17.27 -13.98 20.76
N LEU A 21 -17.03 -14.52 19.56
CA LEU A 21 -17.73 -15.71 19.10
C LEU A 21 -17.55 -16.87 20.09
N LYS A 22 -18.55 -17.75 20.16
CA LYS A 22 -18.43 -19.03 20.87
C LYS A 22 -17.73 -20.09 20.02
N ALA A 23 -18.14 -20.21 18.75
CA ALA A 23 -17.60 -21.12 17.76
C ALA A 23 -18.16 -20.78 16.37
N TYR A 24 -17.49 -21.22 15.32
CA TYR A 24 -18.09 -21.30 13.99
C TYR A 24 -19.07 -22.48 13.93
N TYR A 25 -20.23 -22.26 13.33
CA TYR A 25 -21.28 -23.28 13.24
C TYR A 25 -20.80 -24.50 12.43
N LYS A 26 -20.84 -25.68 13.06
CA LYS A 26 -20.40 -26.97 12.49
C LYS A 26 -18.96 -26.99 11.97
N ASN A 27 -18.09 -26.09 12.45
CA ASN A 27 -16.69 -26.04 12.04
C ASN A 27 -15.75 -25.93 13.25
N PRO A 28 -15.48 -27.06 13.95
CA PRO A 28 -14.61 -27.08 15.12
C PRO A 28 -13.15 -26.76 14.78
N GLU A 29 -12.67 -27.16 13.60
CA GLU A 29 -11.31 -26.92 13.13
C GLU A 29 -11.04 -25.42 12.98
N ALA A 30 -11.86 -24.71 12.19
CA ALA A 30 -11.75 -23.26 12.03
C ALA A 30 -11.95 -22.51 13.36
N THR A 31 -12.71 -23.08 14.30
CA THR A 31 -12.88 -22.48 15.63
C THR A 31 -11.58 -22.57 16.43
N ALA A 32 -10.93 -23.73 16.43
CA ALA A 32 -9.66 -23.95 17.14
C ALA A 32 -8.51 -23.14 16.52
N GLU A 33 -8.56 -22.84 15.22
CA GLU A 33 -7.59 -21.97 14.54
C GLU A 33 -7.63 -20.53 15.04
N VAL A 34 -8.81 -20.02 15.39
CA VAL A 34 -8.99 -18.61 15.75
C VAL A 34 -9.17 -18.37 17.25
N LEU A 35 -9.57 -19.37 18.03
CA LEU A 35 -9.87 -19.26 19.45
C LEU A 35 -9.01 -20.23 20.25
N THR A 36 -8.12 -19.69 21.08
CA THR A 36 -7.22 -20.48 21.93
C THR A 36 -7.95 -21.05 23.15
N ALA A 37 -7.39 -22.10 23.75
CA ALA A 37 -7.95 -22.73 24.95
C ALA A 37 -8.02 -21.78 26.17
N ASP A 38 -7.15 -20.78 26.25
CA ASP A 38 -7.16 -19.74 27.28
C ASP A 38 -8.07 -18.53 26.92
N GLY A 39 -8.84 -18.63 25.83
CA GLY A 39 -9.91 -17.71 25.45
C GLY A 39 -9.46 -16.47 24.68
N TRP A 40 -8.27 -16.49 24.06
CA TRP A 40 -7.84 -15.42 23.15
C TRP A 40 -8.30 -15.70 21.73
N TYR A 41 -8.77 -14.65 21.07
CA TYR A 41 -9.16 -14.67 19.68
C TYR A 41 -8.10 -14.03 18.79
N HIS A 42 -7.69 -14.75 17.75
CA HIS A 42 -6.79 -14.29 16.69
C HIS A 42 -7.57 -13.46 15.67
N THR A 43 -7.42 -12.13 15.70
CA THR A 43 -8.13 -11.25 14.73
C THR A 43 -7.59 -11.38 13.31
N SER A 44 -6.41 -12.00 13.17
CA SER A 44 -5.60 -12.08 11.95
C SER A 44 -5.12 -10.71 11.43
N ASP A 45 -5.25 -9.67 12.24
CA ASP A 45 -4.68 -8.35 12.00
C ASP A 45 -3.32 -8.24 12.68
N ALA A 46 -2.41 -7.52 12.04
CA ALA A 46 -1.12 -7.16 12.58
C ALA A 46 -1.19 -5.75 13.17
N GLY A 47 -0.42 -5.53 14.22
CA GLY A 47 -0.30 -4.24 14.87
C GLY A 47 0.75 -4.24 15.96
N PHE A 48 0.83 -3.11 16.66
CA PHE A 48 1.70 -2.93 17.82
C PHE A 48 1.10 -1.92 18.78
N LEU A 49 1.60 -1.92 20.00
CA LEU A 49 1.31 -0.88 20.98
C LEU A 49 2.34 0.24 20.83
N ASP A 50 1.88 1.48 20.72
CA ASP A 50 2.78 2.63 20.75
C ASP A 50 3.27 2.93 22.19
N ALA A 51 4.13 3.94 22.32
CA ALA A 51 4.71 4.33 23.61
C ALA A 51 3.65 4.77 24.65
N GLN A 52 2.45 5.14 24.20
CA GLN A 52 1.32 5.52 25.03
C GLN A 52 0.39 4.33 25.34
N GLY A 53 0.69 3.14 24.83
CA GLY A 53 -0.13 1.93 25.01
C GLY A 53 -1.36 1.88 24.10
N HIS A 54 -1.43 2.71 23.05
CA HIS A 54 -2.48 2.63 22.05
C HIS A 54 -2.16 1.55 21.02
N LEU A 55 -3.18 0.76 20.66
CA LEU A 55 -3.06 -0.27 19.64
C LEU A 55 -3.18 0.36 18.25
N LYS A 56 -2.12 0.24 17.46
CA LYS A 56 -2.13 0.59 16.03
C LYS A 56 -2.27 -0.67 15.20
N ILE A 57 -3.33 -0.73 14.39
CA ILE A 57 -3.56 -1.80 13.41
C ILE A 57 -2.93 -1.37 12.08
N ILE A 58 -2.13 -2.23 11.47
CA ILE A 58 -1.33 -1.88 10.29
C ILE A 58 -1.72 -2.65 9.03
N ASP A 59 -1.91 -3.96 9.12
CA ASP A 59 -2.25 -4.81 7.98
C ASP A 59 -2.79 -6.16 8.47
N ARG A 60 -2.94 -7.14 7.58
CA ARG A 60 -3.16 -8.54 7.94
C ARG A 60 -1.83 -9.20 8.24
N VAL A 61 -1.80 -10.12 9.21
CA VAL A 61 -0.57 -10.84 9.60
C VAL A 61 0.14 -11.47 8.40
N LYS A 62 -0.62 -12.08 7.49
CA LYS A 62 -0.09 -12.71 6.27
C LYS A 62 0.45 -11.74 5.21
N ASP A 63 0.06 -10.47 5.27
CA ASP A 63 0.41 -9.45 4.28
C ASP A 63 1.60 -8.57 4.75
N VAL A 64 1.96 -8.64 6.04
CA VAL A 64 3.13 -7.97 6.59
C VAL A 64 4.40 -8.66 6.10
N GLY A 65 5.28 -7.87 5.48
CA GLY A 65 6.58 -8.30 5.01
C GLY A 65 7.75 -7.78 5.86
N ARG A 66 8.94 -7.99 5.32
CA ARG A 66 10.19 -7.45 5.84
C ARG A 66 11.02 -6.85 4.71
N ILE A 67 11.63 -5.71 4.97
CA ILE A 67 12.68 -5.16 4.12
C ILE A 67 13.90 -6.07 4.23
N GLN A 68 14.58 -6.30 3.11
CA GLN A 68 15.77 -7.13 3.03
C GLN A 68 16.88 -6.38 2.29
N GLY A 69 17.96 -6.11 3.01
CA GLY A 69 19.08 -5.27 2.57
C GLY A 69 18.81 -3.77 2.71
N GLY A 70 19.83 -2.97 2.39
CA GLY A 70 19.77 -1.51 2.48
C GLY A 70 19.82 -0.99 3.94
N ALA A 71 19.48 0.28 4.12
CA ALA A 71 19.59 0.95 5.43
C ALA A 71 18.52 0.52 6.45
N ASN A 72 17.45 -0.12 6.00
CA ASN A 72 16.31 -0.55 6.81
C ASN A 72 16.19 -2.08 6.85
N ASP A 73 17.30 -2.81 6.74
CA ASP A 73 17.29 -4.27 6.72
C ASP A 73 16.58 -4.85 7.96
N GLY A 74 15.69 -5.83 7.75
CA GLY A 74 14.88 -6.43 8.79
C GLY A 74 13.72 -5.55 9.29
N ALA A 75 13.55 -4.32 8.80
CA ALA A 75 12.43 -3.48 9.18
C ALA A 75 11.08 -4.05 8.71
N MET A 76 10.03 -3.75 9.47
CA MET A 76 8.67 -4.15 9.12
C MET A 76 8.19 -3.41 7.87
N PHE A 77 7.56 -4.15 6.96
CA PHE A 77 6.89 -3.60 5.80
C PHE A 77 5.38 -3.92 5.85
N ALA A 78 4.55 -2.90 6.01
CA ALA A 78 3.09 -3.03 6.03
C ALA A 78 2.50 -2.34 4.79
N PRO A 79 2.29 -3.06 3.66
CA PRO A 79 1.91 -2.45 2.39
C PRO A 79 0.60 -1.69 2.49
N LYS A 80 -0.47 -2.29 3.08
CA LYS A 80 -1.76 -1.60 3.15
C LYS A 80 -1.72 -0.37 4.04
N TYR A 81 -0.84 -0.33 5.03
CA TYR A 81 -0.69 0.85 5.88
C TYR A 81 -0.19 2.05 5.07
N VAL A 82 0.84 1.84 4.24
CA VAL A 82 1.39 2.86 3.33
C VAL A 82 0.35 3.24 2.27
N GLU A 83 -0.29 2.26 1.64
CA GLU A 83 -1.32 2.46 0.61
C GLU A 83 -2.49 3.29 1.16
N ASN A 84 -3.02 2.93 2.34
CA ASN A 84 -4.14 3.66 2.96
C ASN A 84 -3.75 5.08 3.36
N LYS A 85 -2.54 5.30 3.88
CA LYS A 85 -2.05 6.66 4.19
C LYS A 85 -2.03 7.56 2.96
N LEU A 86 -1.58 7.03 1.82
CA LEU A 86 -1.58 7.76 0.56
C LEU A 86 -2.99 7.99 0.02
N LYS A 87 -3.89 7.02 0.15
CA LYS A 87 -5.30 7.14 -0.29
C LYS A 87 -6.15 8.11 0.55
N PHE A 88 -5.64 8.64 1.67
CA PHE A 88 -6.29 9.77 2.35
C PHE A 88 -6.13 11.09 1.58
N PHE A 89 -5.15 11.20 0.69
CA PHE A 89 -5.03 12.36 -0.18
C PHE A 89 -6.04 12.24 -1.31
N PRO A 90 -6.83 13.30 -1.59
CA PRO A 90 -7.90 13.24 -2.60
C PRO A 90 -7.37 13.00 -4.02
N TYR A 91 -6.08 13.22 -4.25
CA TYR A 91 -5.42 13.05 -5.54
C TYR A 91 -5.04 11.59 -5.84
N VAL A 92 -5.11 10.70 -4.85
CA VAL A 92 -4.65 9.31 -4.97
C VAL A 92 -5.85 8.36 -4.94
N LYS A 93 -6.05 7.65 -6.05
CA LYS A 93 -7.13 6.67 -6.20
C LYS A 93 -6.76 5.32 -5.61
N GLU A 94 -5.66 4.77 -6.11
CA GLU A 94 -5.13 3.47 -5.69
C GLU A 94 -3.61 3.53 -5.59
N VAL A 95 -3.06 2.69 -4.72
CA VAL A 95 -1.61 2.52 -4.57
C VAL A 95 -1.32 1.04 -4.45
N VAL A 96 -0.21 0.63 -5.07
CA VAL A 96 0.34 -0.71 -4.91
C VAL A 96 1.74 -0.58 -4.38
N ALA A 97 1.94 -0.96 -3.11
CA ALA A 97 3.23 -0.90 -2.44
C ALA A 97 3.99 -2.21 -2.55
N TYR A 98 5.29 -2.10 -2.87
CA TYR A 98 6.24 -3.20 -2.95
C TYR A 98 7.39 -2.92 -2.00
N GLY A 99 7.88 -3.94 -1.29
CA GLY A 99 8.99 -3.76 -0.34
C GLY A 99 9.40 -5.05 0.37
N SER A 100 8.48 -6.01 0.52
CA SER A 100 8.81 -7.31 1.10
C SER A 100 9.90 -8.02 0.29
N GLY A 101 10.99 -8.42 0.95
CA GLY A 101 12.15 -9.05 0.31
C GLY A 101 12.96 -8.11 -0.59
N ARG A 102 12.78 -6.79 -0.46
CA ARG A 102 13.49 -5.76 -1.24
C ARG A 102 14.20 -4.79 -0.30
N ALA A 103 15.24 -4.11 -0.80
CA ALA A 103 16.07 -3.19 -0.01
C ALA A 103 15.39 -1.84 0.34
N GLN A 104 14.27 -1.55 -0.31
CA GLN A 104 13.52 -0.30 -0.14
C GLN A 104 12.06 -0.48 -0.55
N VAL A 105 11.18 0.41 -0.09
CA VAL A 105 9.79 0.43 -0.54
C VAL A 105 9.65 1.28 -1.79
N CYS A 106 8.98 0.72 -2.79
CA CYS A 106 8.57 1.43 -4.01
C CYS A 106 7.07 1.30 -4.22
N VAL A 107 6.45 2.30 -4.84
CA VAL A 107 4.99 2.30 -5.07
C VAL A 107 4.62 2.60 -6.52
N MET A 108 3.54 1.99 -6.97
CA MET A 108 2.81 2.43 -8.17
C MET A 108 1.54 3.15 -7.72
N VAL A 109 1.24 4.29 -8.33
CA VAL A 109 0.12 5.14 -7.94
C VAL A 109 -0.84 5.32 -9.10
N ASN A 110 -2.15 5.15 -8.85
CA ASN A 110 -3.19 5.75 -9.67
C ASN A 110 -3.61 7.07 -9.07
N ILE A 111 -3.63 8.11 -9.89
CA ILE A 111 -4.28 9.36 -9.56
C ILE A 111 -5.81 9.20 -9.59
N ASP A 112 -6.53 9.96 -8.78
CA ASP A 112 -7.97 10.16 -8.97
C ASP A 112 -8.17 11.18 -10.11
N ALA A 113 -8.68 10.71 -11.25
CA ALA A 113 -8.77 11.50 -12.47
C ALA A 113 -9.61 12.78 -12.28
N HIS A 114 -10.68 12.71 -11.49
CA HIS A 114 -11.56 13.84 -11.25
C HIS A 114 -10.89 14.87 -10.33
N ALA A 115 -10.36 14.43 -9.19
CA ALA A 115 -9.72 15.33 -8.23
C ALA A 115 -8.46 16.00 -8.81
N VAL A 116 -7.63 15.24 -9.53
CA VAL A 116 -6.43 15.77 -10.18
C VAL A 116 -6.80 16.62 -11.40
N GLY A 117 -7.85 16.27 -12.15
CA GLY A 117 -8.38 17.10 -13.23
C GLY A 117 -8.84 18.48 -12.75
N SER A 118 -9.66 18.53 -11.69
CA SER A 118 -10.07 19.80 -11.07
C SER A 118 -8.88 20.58 -10.49
N TRP A 119 -7.85 19.90 -9.98
CA TRP A 119 -6.62 20.56 -9.55
C TRP A 119 -5.84 21.13 -10.73
N ALA A 120 -5.72 20.40 -11.84
CA ALA A 120 -5.03 20.82 -13.05
C ALA A 120 -5.68 22.07 -13.65
N GLU A 121 -7.02 22.10 -13.74
CA GLU A 121 -7.78 23.27 -14.20
C GLU A 121 -7.50 24.52 -13.36
N ARG A 122 -7.53 24.39 -12.03
CA ARG A 122 -7.21 25.51 -11.11
C ARG A 122 -5.78 26.02 -11.24
N ASN A 123 -4.87 25.19 -11.76
CA ASN A 123 -3.47 25.54 -12.00
C ASN A 123 -3.18 25.86 -13.47
N ASN A 124 -4.21 26.02 -14.31
CA ASN A 124 -4.08 26.29 -15.75
C ASN A 124 -3.23 25.24 -16.50
N LEU A 125 -3.33 23.97 -16.09
CA LEU A 125 -2.61 22.85 -16.70
C LEU A 125 -3.50 22.12 -17.72
N PRO A 126 -3.27 22.30 -19.04
CA PRO A 126 -4.04 21.59 -20.05
C PRO A 126 -3.65 20.12 -20.15
N TYR A 127 -4.63 19.24 -20.33
CA TYR A 127 -4.43 17.81 -20.56
C TYR A 127 -5.50 17.23 -21.49
N ALA A 128 -5.15 16.20 -22.24
CA ALA A 128 -6.05 15.58 -23.23
C ALA A 128 -6.87 14.40 -22.69
N GLY A 129 -6.43 13.77 -21.60
CA GLY A 129 -7.08 12.61 -20.99
C GLY A 129 -6.24 12.03 -19.85
N TYR A 130 -6.68 10.90 -19.28
CA TYR A 130 -6.03 10.29 -18.10
C TYR A 130 -4.54 10.07 -18.29
N THR A 131 -4.14 9.40 -19.38
CA THR A 131 -2.74 9.05 -19.62
C THR A 131 -1.87 10.31 -19.70
N ASP A 132 -2.32 11.36 -20.40
CA ASP A 132 -1.58 12.62 -20.48
C ASP A 132 -1.51 13.31 -19.11
N LEU A 133 -2.63 13.40 -18.38
CA LEU A 133 -2.68 13.99 -17.04
C LEU A 133 -1.73 13.27 -16.07
N ALA A 134 -1.79 11.94 -16.03
CA ALA A 134 -0.96 11.10 -15.18
C ALA A 134 0.54 11.24 -15.48
N GLN A 135 0.91 11.62 -16.71
CA GLN A 135 2.31 11.82 -17.12
C GLN A 135 2.80 13.27 -17.03
N LYS A 136 1.97 14.23 -16.60
CA LYS A 136 2.39 15.61 -16.39
C LYS A 136 3.44 15.72 -15.27
N PRO A 137 4.56 16.45 -15.48
CA PRO A 137 5.54 16.71 -14.42
C PRO A 137 4.92 17.31 -13.15
N GLU A 138 3.92 18.17 -13.30
CA GLU A 138 3.20 18.85 -12.22
C GLU A 138 2.39 17.85 -11.38
N VAL A 139 1.81 16.82 -12.02
CA VAL A 139 1.09 15.74 -11.31
C VAL A 139 2.08 14.82 -10.59
N TYR A 140 3.23 14.51 -11.19
CA TYR A 140 4.30 13.80 -10.49
C TYR A 140 4.78 14.57 -9.26
N GLN A 141 4.89 15.90 -9.35
CA GLN A 141 5.23 16.75 -8.22
C GLN A 141 4.17 16.70 -7.12
N LEU A 142 2.88 16.81 -7.49
CA LEU A 142 1.75 16.71 -6.57
C LEU A 142 1.76 15.37 -5.80
N ILE A 143 2.00 14.26 -6.51
CA ILE A 143 2.07 12.94 -5.89
C ILE A 143 3.33 12.79 -5.02
N ARG A 144 4.48 13.34 -5.46
CA ARG A 144 5.70 13.37 -4.64
C ARG A 144 5.45 14.05 -3.30
N GLU A 145 4.77 15.20 -3.29
CA GLU A 145 4.43 15.92 -2.05
C GLU A 145 3.53 15.10 -1.12
N CYS A 146 2.57 14.36 -1.67
CA CYS A 146 1.74 13.45 -0.88
C CYS A 146 2.59 12.33 -0.26
N ILE A 147 3.48 11.73 -1.05
CA ILE A 147 4.39 10.68 -0.59
C ILE A 147 5.33 11.18 0.50
N GLU A 148 5.93 12.35 0.33
CA GLU A 148 6.87 12.92 1.30
C GLU A 148 6.18 13.28 2.62
N LYS A 149 4.92 13.72 2.59
CA LYS A 149 4.10 13.90 3.80
C LYS A 149 3.86 12.58 4.53
N VAL A 150 3.58 11.50 3.79
CA VAL A 150 3.45 10.15 4.37
C VAL A 150 4.79 9.65 4.92
N ASN A 151 5.89 9.86 4.22
CA ASN A 151 7.23 9.47 4.69
C ASN A 151 7.60 10.20 5.99
N ALA A 152 7.32 11.50 6.07
CA ALA A 152 7.55 12.28 7.28
C ALA A 152 6.70 11.81 8.47
N ASP A 153 5.53 11.21 8.21
CA ASP A 153 4.70 10.60 9.24
C ASP A 153 5.20 9.21 9.66
N LEU A 154 5.57 8.37 8.68
CA LEU A 154 6.15 7.06 8.94
C LEU A 154 7.47 7.14 9.70
N SER A 155 8.29 8.16 9.46
CA SER A 155 9.58 8.33 10.16
C SER A 155 9.43 8.62 11.66
N ARG A 156 8.23 9.04 12.12
CA ARG A 156 7.94 9.23 13.54
C ARG A 156 7.61 7.94 14.27
N ASP A 157 7.40 6.85 13.53
CA ASP A 157 7.01 5.56 14.09
C ASP A 157 8.16 4.57 13.99
N GLY A 158 8.73 4.19 15.15
CA GLY A 158 9.93 3.36 15.21
C GLY A 158 9.80 1.99 14.54
N LEU A 159 8.58 1.45 14.42
CA LEU A 159 8.34 0.16 13.77
C LEU A 159 8.03 0.29 12.27
N LEU A 160 7.59 1.46 11.82
CA LEU A 160 7.14 1.69 10.44
C LEU A 160 8.05 2.63 9.64
N ALA A 161 9.07 3.21 10.26
CA ALA A 161 10.01 4.10 9.57
C ALA A 161 10.73 3.43 8.38
N GLY A 162 10.90 2.10 8.41
CA GLY A 162 11.43 1.32 7.28
C GLY A 162 10.45 1.16 6.11
N SER A 163 9.17 1.47 6.30
CA SER A 163 8.13 1.42 5.26
C SER A 163 8.05 2.69 4.41
N GLN A 164 8.94 3.67 4.60
CA GLN A 164 9.00 4.90 3.80
C GLN A 164 9.21 4.59 2.32
N VAL A 165 8.45 5.27 1.46
CA VAL A 165 8.52 5.12 0.00
C VAL A 165 9.75 5.84 -0.52
N HIS A 166 10.63 5.10 -1.21
CA HIS A 166 11.86 5.64 -1.77
C HIS A 166 11.70 6.05 -3.23
N ARG A 167 10.95 5.25 -4.02
CA ARG A 167 10.72 5.51 -5.44
C ARG A 167 9.28 5.25 -5.82
N PHE A 168 8.77 5.99 -6.80
CA PHE A 168 7.42 5.82 -7.28
C PHE A 168 7.26 6.13 -8.76
N LEU A 169 6.14 5.68 -9.31
CA LEU A 169 5.65 6.05 -10.63
C LEU A 169 4.14 6.24 -10.60
N VAL A 170 3.60 6.97 -11.58
CA VAL A 170 2.15 7.14 -11.78
C VAL A 170 1.72 6.30 -12.98
N LEU A 171 0.81 5.36 -12.74
CA LEU A 171 0.28 4.45 -13.75
C LEU A 171 -0.45 5.21 -14.85
N HIS A 172 -0.30 4.73 -16.08
CA HIS A 172 -0.82 5.36 -17.30
C HIS A 172 -2.31 5.05 -17.58
N LYS A 173 -2.89 4.14 -16.80
CA LYS A 173 -4.33 3.82 -16.74
C LYS A 173 -4.72 3.50 -15.30
N GLU A 174 -6.00 3.60 -14.99
CA GLU A 174 -6.56 3.13 -13.71
C GLU A 174 -6.51 1.60 -13.60
N LEU A 175 -6.27 1.09 -12.39
CA LEU A 175 -6.41 -0.33 -12.10
C LEU A 175 -7.89 -0.73 -12.16
N ASP A 176 -8.17 -1.88 -12.76
CA ASP A 176 -9.54 -2.30 -13.05
C ASP A 176 -9.82 -3.74 -12.59
N ALA A 177 -11.07 -4.00 -12.18
CA ALA A 177 -11.52 -5.33 -11.78
C ALA A 177 -11.68 -6.28 -12.98
N ASP A 178 -12.07 -5.77 -14.15
CA ASP A 178 -12.23 -6.55 -15.38
C ASP A 178 -10.87 -6.95 -15.98
N ASP A 179 -9.85 -6.14 -15.73
CA ASP A 179 -8.45 -6.48 -15.99
C ASP A 179 -7.87 -7.46 -14.97
N GLY A 180 -8.62 -7.79 -13.91
CA GLY A 180 -8.20 -8.68 -12.83
C GLY A 180 -7.24 -8.04 -11.83
N GLU A 181 -7.03 -6.74 -11.88
CA GLU A 181 -6.09 -6.00 -11.02
C GLU A 181 -6.74 -5.68 -9.67
N LEU A 182 -8.05 -5.46 -9.67
CA LEU A 182 -8.87 -5.29 -8.48
C LEU A 182 -9.84 -6.47 -8.32
N THR A 183 -10.30 -6.71 -7.10
CA THR A 183 -11.54 -7.47 -6.89
C THR A 183 -12.74 -6.60 -7.26
N ARG A 184 -13.93 -7.20 -7.44
CA ARG A 184 -15.20 -6.46 -7.60
C ARG A 184 -15.58 -5.58 -6.38
N THR A 185 -14.87 -5.75 -5.27
CA THR A 185 -14.96 -4.90 -4.07
C THR A 185 -13.81 -3.89 -3.98
N ASN A 186 -13.13 -3.61 -5.09
CA ASN A 186 -12.00 -2.69 -5.23
C ASN A 186 -10.79 -3.01 -4.33
N LYS A 187 -10.57 -4.30 -4.03
CA LYS A 187 -9.35 -4.73 -3.33
C LYS A 187 -8.23 -5.03 -4.32
N VAL A 188 -7.07 -4.42 -4.10
CA VAL A 188 -5.85 -4.62 -4.90
C VAL A 188 -5.41 -6.09 -4.89
N ARG A 189 -5.22 -6.68 -6.07
CA ARG A 189 -4.65 -8.02 -6.27
C ARG A 189 -3.15 -7.93 -6.55
N ARG A 190 -2.38 -7.55 -5.51
CA ARG A 190 -0.95 -7.17 -5.61
C ARG A 190 -0.08 -8.14 -6.38
N SER A 191 -0.17 -9.45 -6.14
CA SER A 191 0.64 -10.44 -6.87
C SER A 191 0.33 -10.45 -8.37
N PHE A 192 -0.96 -10.40 -8.73
CA PHE A 192 -1.38 -10.35 -10.12
C PHE A 192 -0.91 -9.06 -10.82
N ILE A 193 -0.97 -7.93 -10.11
CA ILE A 193 -0.44 -6.65 -10.62
C ILE A 193 1.09 -6.73 -10.75
N ALA A 194 1.81 -7.31 -9.79
CA ALA A 194 3.26 -7.47 -9.87
C ALA A 194 3.65 -8.23 -11.15
N ASP A 195 2.96 -9.34 -11.44
CA ASP A 195 3.21 -10.16 -12.63
C ASP A 195 2.87 -9.39 -13.92
N LYS A 196 1.68 -8.76 -13.97
CA LYS A 196 1.21 -8.01 -15.16
C LYS A 196 2.08 -6.78 -15.46
N TYR A 197 2.60 -6.12 -14.43
CA TYR A 197 3.41 -4.91 -14.51
C TYR A 197 4.89 -5.17 -14.18
N GLN A 198 5.36 -6.41 -14.34
CA GLN A 198 6.73 -6.81 -13.99
C GLN A 198 7.80 -5.86 -14.56
N PRO A 199 7.72 -5.38 -15.83
CA PRO A 199 8.70 -4.42 -16.35
C PRO A 199 8.79 -3.12 -15.52
N LEU A 200 7.65 -2.64 -15.00
CA LEU A 200 7.61 -1.45 -14.14
C LEU A 200 8.14 -1.76 -12.73
N VAL A 201 7.80 -2.93 -12.17
CA VAL A 201 8.33 -3.37 -10.87
C VAL A 201 9.85 -3.44 -10.94
N ASP A 202 10.41 -4.06 -11.97
CA ASP A 202 11.86 -4.17 -12.16
C ASP A 202 12.51 -2.80 -12.38
N ALA A 203 11.84 -1.90 -13.11
CA ALA A 203 12.34 -0.55 -13.32
C ALA A 203 12.41 0.26 -12.02
N LEU A 204 11.46 0.09 -11.11
CA LEU A 204 11.50 0.72 -9.78
C LEU A 204 12.77 0.33 -9.00
N TYR A 205 13.27 -0.90 -9.14
CA TYR A 205 14.44 -1.39 -8.40
C TYR A 205 15.77 -1.38 -9.16
N SER A 206 15.78 -1.11 -10.47
CA SER A 206 17.00 -1.14 -11.31
C SER A 206 17.67 0.22 -11.51
N GLY A 207 17.22 1.28 -10.81
CA GLY A 207 17.79 2.63 -10.93
C GLY A 207 17.38 3.39 -12.19
N LYS A 208 16.49 2.84 -13.03
CA LYS A 208 15.94 3.52 -14.20
C LYS A 208 15.16 4.79 -13.78
N SER A 209 15.19 5.80 -14.64
CA SER A 209 14.39 7.03 -14.51
C SER A 209 13.07 6.98 -15.29
N GLU A 210 12.92 6.02 -16.19
CA GLU A 210 11.69 5.80 -16.95
C GLU A 210 11.60 4.36 -17.44
N GLN A 211 10.38 3.92 -17.79
CA GLN A 211 10.13 2.62 -18.37
C GLN A 211 8.92 2.64 -19.29
N HIS A 212 9.10 2.13 -20.51
CA HIS A 212 8.01 1.90 -21.45
C HIS A 212 7.23 0.63 -21.07
N ILE A 213 5.91 0.67 -21.23
CA ILE A 213 5.03 -0.48 -21.07
C ILE A 213 3.86 -0.40 -22.05
N THR A 214 3.42 -1.57 -22.50
CA THR A 214 2.14 -1.77 -23.18
C THR A 214 1.30 -2.70 -22.33
N THR A 215 0.09 -2.28 -21.98
CA THR A 215 -0.82 -3.02 -21.12
C THR A 215 -2.10 -3.35 -21.87
N THR A 216 -2.49 -4.61 -21.86
CA THR A 216 -3.79 -5.05 -22.38
C THR A 216 -4.90 -4.63 -21.43
N VAL A 217 -5.94 -4.03 -21.99
CA VAL A 217 -7.16 -3.59 -21.29
C VAL A 217 -8.34 -4.38 -21.84
N LYS A 218 -9.18 -4.89 -20.94
CA LYS A 218 -10.47 -5.49 -21.28
C LYS A 218 -11.57 -4.45 -21.12
N PHE A 219 -12.38 -4.29 -22.15
CA PHE A 219 -13.58 -3.44 -22.10
C PHE A 219 -14.78 -4.25 -21.59
N GLU A 220 -15.79 -3.56 -21.06
CA GLU A 220 -17.01 -4.18 -20.52
C GLU A 220 -17.75 -5.05 -21.55
N ASP A 221 -17.61 -4.73 -22.84
CA ASP A 221 -18.19 -5.49 -23.96
C ASP A 221 -17.38 -6.73 -24.36
N GLY A 222 -16.31 -7.04 -23.62
CA GLY A 222 -15.44 -8.19 -23.84
C GLY A 222 -14.34 -7.97 -24.88
N ARG A 223 -14.29 -6.80 -25.54
CA ARG A 223 -13.18 -6.46 -26.44
C ARG A 223 -11.89 -6.27 -25.65
N THR A 224 -10.77 -6.53 -26.31
CA THR A 224 -9.44 -6.24 -25.78
C THR A 224 -8.79 -5.11 -26.57
N GLY A 225 -8.20 -4.17 -25.86
CA GLY A 225 -7.37 -3.10 -26.40
C GLY A 225 -5.99 -3.11 -25.75
N SER A 226 -5.15 -2.18 -26.17
CA SER A 226 -3.85 -1.95 -25.57
C SER A 226 -3.64 -0.47 -25.32
N VAL A 227 -3.11 -0.13 -24.15
CA VAL A 227 -2.67 1.21 -23.82
C VAL A 227 -1.17 1.15 -23.56
N SER A 228 -0.42 2.07 -24.17
CA SER A 228 1.03 2.14 -24.01
C SER A 228 1.44 3.51 -23.51
N ALA A 229 2.47 3.55 -22.68
CA ALA A 229 3.07 4.78 -22.21
C ALA A 229 4.52 4.55 -21.77
N THR A 230 5.29 5.63 -21.74
CA THR A 230 6.59 5.67 -21.04
C THR A 230 6.38 6.40 -19.73
N LEU A 231 6.56 5.67 -18.62
CA LEU A 231 6.29 6.18 -17.28
C LEU A 231 7.61 6.65 -16.67
N LYS A 232 7.59 7.85 -16.08
CA LYS A 232 8.72 8.35 -15.31
C LYS A 232 8.77 7.67 -13.94
N ILE A 233 9.98 7.54 -13.41
CA ILE A 233 10.24 6.99 -12.08
C ILE A 233 10.98 8.08 -11.31
N LEU A 234 10.38 8.52 -10.21
CA LEU A 234 10.93 9.58 -9.37
C LEU A 234 11.29 9.02 -8.00
N ASP A 235 12.32 9.60 -7.43
CA ASP A 235 12.68 9.39 -6.04
C ASP A 235 11.83 10.31 -5.15
N ALA A 236 11.51 9.84 -3.95
CA ALA A 236 10.85 10.61 -2.92
C ALA A 236 11.77 10.79 -1.72
N LYS A 237 11.72 11.96 -1.09
CA LYS A 237 12.50 12.21 0.12
C LYS A 237 12.05 11.26 1.24
N THR A 238 13.02 10.57 1.84
CA THR A 238 12.87 9.87 3.11
C THR A 238 13.44 10.71 4.25
N PHE A 239 13.01 10.40 5.46
CA PHE A 239 13.36 11.13 6.67
C PHE A 239 14.02 10.18 7.65
N ALA A 240 15.02 10.69 8.38
CA ALA A 240 15.65 9.95 9.45
C ALA A 240 14.56 9.55 10.48
N PRO A 241 14.54 8.28 10.93
CA PRO A 241 13.63 7.87 11.98
C PRO A 241 13.84 8.72 13.22
N VAL A 242 12.76 9.28 13.77
CA VAL A 242 12.82 9.94 15.08
C VAL A 242 13.06 8.82 16.09
N LYS A 243 14.26 8.76 16.68
CA LYS A 243 14.50 7.85 17.80
C LYS A 243 13.46 8.15 18.86
N ALA A 244 12.65 7.15 19.24
CA ALA A 244 11.74 7.29 20.36
C ALA A 244 12.56 7.76 21.56
N ALA A 245 12.16 8.88 22.18
CA ALA A 245 12.70 9.23 23.49
C ALA A 245 12.38 8.06 24.42
N ALA A 246 13.43 7.49 25.01
CA ALA A 246 13.34 6.41 25.99
C ALA A 246 12.62 6.88 27.26
#